data_AF-A0AAE8NN67-F1
#
_entry.id   AF-A0AAE8NN67-F1
#
_cell.length_a   1.000
_cell.length_b   1.000
_cell.length_c   1.000
_cell.angle_alpha   90.00
_cell.angle_beta   90.00
_cell.angle_gamma   90.00
#
_symmetry.space_group_name_H-M   'P 1'
#
loop_
_entity.id
_entity.type
_entity.pdbx_description
1 polymer ?
#
loop_
_entity_poly.entity_id
_entity_poly.type
_entity_poly.pdbx_seq_one_letter_code
_entity_poly.pdbx_strand_id
1 'polypeptide(L)' 'MEHTLKTIGKVEDIAPGKRKRMSFKLTPGHDALICNKPGHYDAGIHTALVVTP' A
#
# COMPACT_ATOMS: atom_id res chain seq x y z
N MET A 1 -21.05 2.60 2.79
CA MET A 1 -20.31 2.28 4.03
C MET A 1 -18.86 2.56 3.73
N GLU A 2 -18.41 3.78 4.00
CA GLU A 2 -17.03 4.21 3.76
C GLU A 2 -16.14 3.68 4.88
N HIS A 3 -15.50 2.54 4.62
CA HIS A 3 -14.52 1.99 5.54
C HIS A 3 -13.27 2.83 5.32
N THR A 4 -13.06 3.83 6.17
CA THR A 4 -11.89 4.71 6.15
C THR A 4 -10.63 3.86 6.28
N LEU A 5 -10.00 3.53 5.14
CA LEU A 5 -8.65 2.96 5.15
C LEU A 5 -7.72 4.00 5.78
N LYS A 6 -7.23 3.69 6.98
CA LYS A 6 -6.17 4.49 7.61
C LYS A 6 -4.91 4.33 6.77
N THR A 7 -4.59 5.36 5.99
CA THR A 7 -3.40 5.37 5.15
C THR A 7 -2.19 5.69 6.00
N ILE A 8 -1.27 4.72 6.14
CA ILE A 8 0.00 4.90 6.86
C ILE A 8 1.00 5.69 6.00
N GLY A 9 0.93 5.52 4.68
CA GLY A 9 1.71 6.27 3.71
C GLY A 9 1.41 5.85 2.28
N LYS A 10 1.80 6.69 1.32
CA LYS A 10 1.65 6.44 -0.11
C LYS A 10 2.97 6.70 -0.82
N VAL A 11 3.35 5.81 -1.72
CA VAL A 11 4.33 6.13 -2.77
C VAL A 11 3.55 6.79 -3.89
N GLU A 12 3.94 8.00 -4.28
CA GLU A 12 3.35 8.67 -5.44
C GLU A 12 3.43 7.82 -6.72
N ASP A 13 2.61 8.15 -7.71
CA ASP A 13 2.58 7.43 -8.97
C ASP A 13 3.98 7.26 -9.59
N ILE A 14 4.24 6.02 -10.00
CA ILE A 14 5.49 5.58 -10.63
C ILE A 14 5.20 5.40 -12.12
N ALA A 15 5.90 6.15 -12.95
CA ALA A 15 5.85 6.03 -14.40
C ALA A 15 6.52 4.71 -14.86
N PRO A 16 6.13 4.16 -16.02
CA PRO A 16 6.77 2.96 -16.58
C PRO A 16 8.29 3.13 -16.69
N GLY A 17 9.05 2.09 -16.33
CA GLY A 17 10.52 2.11 -16.34
C GLY A 17 11.18 2.94 -15.24
N LYS A 18 10.41 3.61 -14.36
CA LYS A 18 10.93 4.33 -13.19
C LYS A 18 10.81 3.51 -11.91
N ARG A 19 11.59 3.91 -10.91
CA ARG A 19 11.56 3.34 -9.55
C ARG A 19 11.45 4.49 -8.55
N LYS A 20 10.59 4.33 -7.54
CA LYS A 20 10.53 5.20 -6.35
C LYS A 20 10.75 4.33 -5.12
N ARG A 21 11.33 4.90 -4.06
CA ARG A 21 11.54 4.25 -2.76
C ARG A 21 11.04 5.18 -1.67
N MET A 22 10.35 4.60 -0.68
CA MET A 22 9.92 5.31 0.52
C MET A 22 10.09 4.37 1.71
N SER A 23 10.39 4.94 2.87
CA SER A 23 10.55 4.19 4.12
C SER A 23 9.46 4.62 5.09
N PHE A 24 8.82 3.64 5.75
CA PHE A 24 7.78 3.86 6.75
C PHE A 24 8.17 3.14 8.03
N LYS A 25 7.82 3.73 9.17
CA LYS A 25 7.91 3.06 10.48
C LYS A 25 6.56 2.46 10.80
N LEU A 26 6.48 1.14 10.85
CA LEU A 26 5.27 0.39 11.17
C LEU A 26 5.31 -0.12 12.61
N THR A 27 4.16 -0.15 13.25
CA THR A 27 3.98 -0.87 14.53
C THR A 27 3.63 -2.33 14.24
N PRO A 28 3.98 -3.30 15.11
CA PRO A 28 3.53 -4.68 14.93
C PRO A 28 2.02 -4.78 14.73
N GLY A 29 1.59 -5.59 13.76
CA GLY A 29 0.20 -5.64 13.32
C GLY A 29 0.00 -6.20 11.91
N HIS A 30 -1.22 -6.03 11.40
CA HIS A 30 -1.62 -6.44 10.05
C HIS A 30 -1.93 -5.19 9.22
N ASP A 31 -1.22 -5.05 8.10
CA ASP A 31 -1.38 -3.99 7.13
C ASP A 31 -1.70 -4.55 5.75
N ALA A 32 -2.27 -3.73 4.89
CA ALA A 32 -2.47 -4.04 3.48
C ALA A 32 -1.57 -3.15 2.61
N LEU A 33 -0.70 -3.77 1.82
CA LEU A 33 0.01 -3.07 0.77
C LEU A 33 -0.85 -3.12 -0.50
N ILE A 34 -1.25 -1.95 -1.00
CA ILE A 34 -2.15 -1.86 -2.16
C ILE A 34 -1.57 -0.95 -3.25
N CYS A 35 -1.90 -1.24 -4.51
CA CYS A 35 -1.78 -0.26 -5.58
C CYS A 35 -3.11 0.48 -5.74
N ASN A 36 -3.12 1.79 -5.48
CA ASN A 36 -4.33 2.61 -5.54
C ASN A 36 -4.62 3.24 -6.92
N LYS A 37 -4.02 2.71 -7.99
CA LYS A 37 -4.40 3.09 -9.35
C LYS A 37 -5.79 2.53 -9.66
N PRO A 38 -6.63 3.26 -10.42
CA PRO A 38 -7.96 2.77 -10.80
C PRO A 38 -7.89 1.35 -11.40
N GLY A 39 -8.74 0.44 -10.92
CA GLY A 39 -8.80 -0.95 -11.36
C GLY A 39 -7.71 -1.89 -10.84
N HIS A 40 -6.59 -1.38 -10.31
CA HIS A 40 -5.46 -2.23 -9.91
C HIS A 40 -5.73 -3.04 -8.65
N TYR A 41 -6.44 -2.46 -7.67
CA TYR A 41 -6.84 -3.21 -6.48
C TYR A 41 -7.77 -4.37 -6.85
N ASP A 42 -8.80 -4.12 -7.66
CA ASP A 42 -9.76 -5.12 -8.11
C ASP A 42 -9.10 -6.21 -8.98
N ALA A 43 -8.06 -5.83 -9.74
CA ALA A 43 -7.19 -6.76 -10.46
C ALA A 43 -6.23 -7.58 -9.56
N GLY A 44 -6.35 -7.47 -8.24
CA GLY A 44 -5.58 -8.26 -7.27
C GLY A 44 -4.19 -7.70 -6.94
N ILE A 45 -3.89 -6.44 -7.30
CA ILE A 45 -2.60 -5.79 -6.98
C ILE A 45 -2.63 -5.27 -5.54
N HIS A 46 -2.69 -6.21 -4.62
CA HIS A 46 -2.63 -6.00 -3.19
C HIS A 46 -2.01 -7.22 -2.50
N THR A 47 -1.37 -7.01 -1.36
CA THR A 47 -0.87 -8.10 -0.53
C THR A 47 -0.98 -7.76 0.96
N ALA A 48 -1.14 -8.78 1.78
CA ALA A 48 -1.09 -8.64 3.23
C ALA A 48 0.36 -8.46 3.70
N LEU A 49 0.57 -7.55 4.63
CA LEU A 49 1.84 -7.33 5.31
C LEU A 49 1.64 -7.54 6.81
N VAL A 50 2.37 -8.50 7.37
CA VAL A 50 2.37 -8.74 8.82
C VAL A 50 3.68 -8.20 9.39
N VAL A 51 3.57 -7.30 10.36
CA VAL A 51 4.72 -6.74 11.09
C VAL A 51 4.77 -7.43 12.44
N THR A 52 5.88 -8.12 12.72
CA THR A 52 6.13 -8.77 14.01
C THR A 52 6.99 -7.87 14.90
N PRO A 53 6.96 -8.05 16.24
CA PRO A 53 7.90 -7.41 17.16
C PRO A 53 9.37 -7.73 16.83
#